data_AF-A0A6L8T4T9-F1
#
_entry.id   AF-A0A6L8T4T9-F1
#
_cell.length_a   1.000
_cell.length_b   1.000
_cell.length_c   1.000
_cell.angle_alpha   90.00
_cell.angle_beta   90.00
_cell.angle_gamma   90.00
#
_symmetry.space_group_name_H-M   'P 1'
#
loop_
_entity.id
_entity.type
_entity.pdbx_description
1 polymer ?
#
loop_
_entity_poly.entity_id
_entity_poly.type
_entity_poly.pdbx_seq_one_letter_code
_entity_poly.pdbx_strand_id
1 'polypeptide(L)'
;MKRLAIKKLIVISQSESRSLEVPFENGLNIILGGNKTGKSSIIKSIFTTLGCECKRIETDWKKLISAYLLFFKYGEKQFCVVRQGKKFQIFENNEDSYSCIIETETFHEYSNCLMDILEIKMPCISKDGKQFNVTPPLLFRFQYIDQDEGWSRIADSFSNVAYIKDWKPNTNKYVCGYLDDRYYELQAQKAEYILEKDDKKKELNYNQSFVSRITSTLTQIEHIESVEEVTTDIESLLAKAEELRKMQFSYNAEMTVLENDIYVNQHKLHVVEHTLIETKKDIEFAMTQEDELVCPICGTIYSNGLEEQLNITSDYAHCEKLITELRNSISIATEELEELKEKYNGVSLEIQSIEQKVRNSQQLLSYSSFYKNKGQYEIYESCKRQLEVLQGEIDSYVSKIAIIDEKINEKKSKERSKDIREDIEGYCRTLADAMNLPKTFIKLRDFVQIIDRTGSETPRLVYMYQSALYLYNLYRTNSPFNFYVVDTPNQQGQDAENLGSIFKSLELFLSDEGQVIVGTERETGLEGKASNVIKLTEKRRCLNTINYSKHLELLEELQKTAISWVAFNHKAKNEK
;
A
#
# COMPACT_ATOMS: atom_id res chain seq x y z
N MET A 1 2.84 14.88 -33.78
CA MET A 1 2.50 15.10 -32.35
C MET A 1 0.98 14.96 -32.21
N LYS A 2 0.49 14.27 -31.17
CA LYS A 2 -0.96 14.16 -30.94
C LYS A 2 -1.46 15.47 -30.34
N ARG A 3 -2.52 16.02 -30.93
CA ARG A 3 -3.07 17.34 -30.64
C ARG A 3 -4.59 17.22 -30.60
N LEU A 4 -5.23 17.90 -29.65
CA LEU A 4 -6.69 17.93 -29.56
C LEU A 4 -7.24 18.95 -30.55
N ALA A 5 -8.03 18.50 -31.51
CA ALA A 5 -8.74 19.38 -32.44
C ALA A 5 -10.24 19.13 -32.35
N ILE A 6 -11.01 20.14 -31.99
CA ILE A 6 -12.47 20.08 -31.95
C ILE A 6 -12.97 20.07 -33.40
N LYS A 7 -13.87 19.14 -33.74
CA LYS A 7 -14.40 19.01 -35.10
C LYS A 7 -15.82 19.54 -35.22
N LYS A 8 -16.67 19.25 -34.24
CA LYS A 8 -18.02 19.83 -34.19
C LYS A 8 -18.64 19.69 -32.82
N LEU A 9 -19.57 20.59 -32.52
CA LEU A 9 -20.47 20.51 -31.39
C LEU A 9 -21.90 20.35 -31.90
N ILE A 10 -22.65 19.41 -31.33
CA ILE A 10 -24.09 19.29 -31.54
C ILE A 10 -24.78 19.51 -30.20
N VAL A 11 -25.78 20.39 -30.20
CA VAL A 11 -26.61 20.69 -29.03
C VAL A 11 -28.06 20.36 -29.36
N ILE A 12 -28.72 19.54 -28.54
CA ILE A 12 -30.06 19.02 -28.81
C ILE A 12 -31.03 19.42 -27.69
N SER A 13 -32.15 20.02 -28.07
CA SER A 13 -33.32 20.22 -27.20
C SER A 13 -34.47 19.36 -27.70
N GLN A 14 -34.73 18.25 -27.00
CA GLN A 14 -35.87 17.39 -27.29
C GLN A 14 -37.20 18.07 -27.00
N SER A 15 -37.27 18.90 -25.94
CA SER A 15 -38.50 19.63 -25.57
C SER A 15 -38.95 20.61 -26.65
N GLU A 16 -38.01 21.21 -27.39
CA GLU A 16 -38.34 22.10 -28.51
C GLU A 16 -38.31 21.39 -29.88
N SER A 17 -37.95 20.11 -29.93
CA SER A 17 -37.69 19.38 -31.18
C SER A 17 -36.71 20.13 -32.10
N ARG A 18 -35.63 20.65 -31.51
CA ARG A 18 -34.65 21.49 -32.19
C ARG A 18 -33.23 21.11 -31.81
N SER A 19 -32.30 21.41 -32.70
CA SER A 19 -30.88 21.20 -32.47
C SER A 19 -30.03 22.22 -33.24
N LEU A 20 -28.75 22.26 -32.94
CA LEU A 20 -27.77 23.02 -33.69
C LEU A 20 -26.48 22.21 -33.80
N GLU A 21 -25.95 22.08 -35.02
CA GLU A 21 -24.60 21.60 -35.27
C GLU A 21 -23.71 22.79 -35.60
N VAL A 22 -22.55 22.85 -34.97
CA VAL A 22 -21.54 23.89 -35.16
C VAL A 22 -20.23 23.20 -35.56
N PRO A 23 -19.83 23.23 -36.84
CA PRO A 23 -18.57 22.65 -37.29
C PRO A 23 -17.40 23.58 -36.95
N PHE A 24 -16.23 23.00 -36.71
CA PHE A 24 -14.99 23.72 -36.44
C PHE A 24 -13.85 23.16 -37.31
N GLU A 25 -13.03 24.07 -37.82
CA GLU A 25 -11.87 23.77 -38.64
C GLU A 25 -10.57 24.04 -37.87
N ASN A 26 -9.45 23.57 -38.38
CA ASN A 26 -8.14 24.01 -37.90
C ASN A 26 -7.93 25.49 -38.29
N GLY A 27 -7.13 26.22 -37.52
CA GLY A 27 -6.94 27.67 -37.64
C GLY A 27 -8.02 28.49 -36.94
N LEU A 28 -8.32 29.68 -37.48
CA LEU A 28 -9.23 30.64 -36.87
C LEU A 28 -10.69 30.35 -37.22
N ASN A 29 -11.52 30.16 -36.21
CA ASN A 29 -12.97 29.98 -36.29
C ASN A 29 -13.66 31.18 -35.63
N ILE A 30 -14.51 31.88 -36.36
CA ILE A 30 -15.23 33.06 -35.86
C ILE A 30 -16.71 32.73 -35.70
N ILE A 31 -17.23 32.83 -34.48
CA ILE A 31 -18.67 32.78 -34.20
C ILE A 31 -19.16 34.22 -34.08
N LEU A 32 -19.79 34.71 -35.16
CA LEU A 32 -20.31 36.06 -35.27
C LEU A 32 -21.79 36.08 -34.91
N GLY A 33 -22.16 36.74 -33.83
CA GLY A 33 -23.54 36.83 -33.39
C GLY A 33 -23.79 37.96 -32.40
N GLY A 34 -24.83 38.74 -32.65
CA GLY A 34 -25.24 39.84 -31.77
C GLY A 34 -25.71 39.34 -30.40
N ASN A 35 -26.01 40.28 -29.49
CA ASN A 35 -26.52 39.93 -28.16
C ASN A 35 -27.78 39.04 -28.23
N LYS A 36 -27.82 38.03 -27.36
CA LYS A 36 -28.92 37.05 -27.23
C LYS A 36 -29.11 36.14 -28.45
N THR A 37 -28.10 35.95 -29.30
CA THR A 37 -28.15 35.00 -30.43
C THR A 37 -27.68 33.59 -30.07
N GLY A 38 -27.33 33.33 -28.80
CA GLY A 38 -26.89 32.01 -28.32
C GLY A 38 -25.38 31.76 -28.42
N LYS A 39 -24.59 32.73 -28.90
CA LYS A 39 -23.12 32.67 -29.05
C LYS A 39 -22.40 32.11 -27.81
N SER A 40 -22.55 32.79 -26.67
CA SER A 40 -21.89 32.42 -25.41
C SER A 40 -22.37 31.07 -24.90
N SER A 41 -23.66 30.76 -25.09
CA SER A 41 -24.23 29.46 -24.71
C SER A 41 -23.63 28.31 -25.52
N ILE A 42 -23.40 28.49 -26.83
CA ILE A 42 -22.73 27.52 -27.70
C ILE A 42 -21.26 27.34 -27.28
N ILE A 43 -20.52 28.43 -27.05
CA ILE A 43 -19.12 28.36 -26.64
C ILE A 43 -18.97 27.64 -25.29
N LYS A 44 -19.78 28.00 -24.29
CA LYS A 44 -19.81 27.33 -22.99
C LYS A 44 -20.19 25.85 -23.10
N SER A 45 -20.99 25.49 -24.11
CA SER A 45 -21.41 24.10 -24.34
C SER A 45 -20.25 23.18 -24.73
N ILE A 46 -19.20 23.70 -25.38
CA ILE A 46 -17.95 22.95 -25.65
C ILE A 46 -17.36 22.44 -24.32
N PHE A 47 -17.11 23.36 -23.40
CA PHE A 47 -16.50 23.06 -22.11
C PHE A 47 -17.44 22.29 -21.19
N THR A 48 -18.74 22.60 -21.22
CA THR A 48 -19.75 21.82 -20.51
C THR A 48 -19.72 20.36 -20.95
N THR A 49 -19.62 20.08 -22.25
CA THR A 49 -19.54 18.70 -22.76
C THR A 49 -18.27 18.00 -22.29
N LEU A 50 -17.14 18.70 -22.24
CA LEU A 50 -15.87 18.20 -21.71
C LEU A 50 -15.85 17.98 -20.18
N GLY A 51 -16.91 18.35 -19.46
CA GLY A 51 -16.98 18.22 -17.99
C GLY A 51 -16.44 19.43 -17.22
N CYS A 52 -16.26 20.57 -17.89
CA CYS A 52 -15.88 21.82 -17.28
C CYS A 52 -17.13 22.68 -17.01
N GLU A 53 -17.52 22.82 -15.74
CA GLU A 53 -18.63 23.70 -15.35
C GLU A 53 -18.16 25.16 -15.30
N CYS A 54 -18.61 26.00 -16.24
CA CYS A 54 -18.40 27.45 -16.18
C CYS A 54 -19.09 28.04 -14.94
N LYS A 55 -18.49 29.07 -14.33
CA LYS A 55 -19.03 29.69 -13.10
C LYS A 55 -20.43 30.28 -13.27
N ARG A 56 -20.74 30.77 -14.48
CA ARG A 56 -22.07 31.29 -14.84
C ARG A 56 -22.56 30.63 -16.12
N ILE A 57 -23.71 29.99 -16.04
CA ILE A 57 -24.46 29.44 -17.18
C ILE A 57 -25.90 29.87 -17.01
N GLU A 58 -26.55 30.34 -18.08
CA GLU A 58 -27.97 30.68 -18.03
C GLU A 58 -28.81 29.46 -17.65
N THR A 59 -29.67 29.61 -16.64
CA THR A 59 -30.50 28.51 -16.13
C THR A 59 -31.45 27.97 -17.19
N ASP A 60 -31.97 28.85 -18.04
CA ASP A 60 -32.91 28.48 -19.10
C ASP A 60 -32.22 27.65 -20.17
N TRP A 61 -30.99 28.02 -20.55
CA TRP A 61 -30.16 27.19 -21.44
C TRP A 61 -29.91 25.81 -20.87
N LYS A 62 -29.49 25.73 -19.59
CA LYS A 62 -29.20 24.45 -18.92
C LYS A 62 -30.43 23.53 -18.85
N LYS A 63 -31.63 24.09 -18.72
CA LYS A 63 -32.90 23.33 -18.72
C LYS A 63 -33.36 22.95 -20.13
N LEU A 64 -33.10 23.81 -21.10
CA LEU A 64 -33.53 23.64 -22.49
C LEU A 64 -32.79 22.50 -23.19
N ILE A 65 -31.49 22.38 -22.94
CA ILE A 65 -30.66 21.38 -23.61
C ILE A 65 -30.77 20.02 -22.93
N SER A 66 -31.20 19.03 -23.68
CA SER A 66 -31.29 17.62 -23.26
C SER A 66 -29.99 16.84 -23.48
N ALA A 67 -29.22 17.16 -24.52
CA ALA A 67 -27.97 16.46 -24.84
C ALA A 67 -26.95 17.38 -25.52
N TYR A 68 -25.68 17.15 -25.21
CA TYR A 68 -24.54 17.75 -25.89
C TYR A 68 -23.67 16.64 -26.47
N LEU A 69 -23.23 16.79 -27.72
CA LEU A 69 -22.28 15.88 -28.36
C LEU A 69 -21.10 16.70 -28.88
N LEU A 70 -19.88 16.38 -28.43
CA LEU A 70 -18.67 17.05 -28.86
C LEU A 70 -17.75 16.06 -29.57
N PHE A 71 -17.50 16.31 -30.84
CA PHE A 71 -16.59 15.52 -31.67
C PHE A 71 -15.22 16.17 -31.67
N PHE A 72 -14.18 15.38 -31.41
CA PHE A 72 -12.80 15.85 -31.43
C PHE A 72 -11.85 14.76 -31.97
N LYS A 73 -10.71 15.20 -32.51
CA LYS A 73 -9.62 14.33 -32.95
C LYS A 73 -8.47 14.44 -31.95
N TYR A 74 -7.83 13.32 -31.63
CA TYR A 74 -6.57 13.28 -30.88
C TYR A 74 -5.60 12.28 -31.52
N GLY A 75 -4.51 12.78 -32.08
CA GLY A 75 -3.67 11.96 -32.97
C GLY A 75 -4.45 11.61 -34.22
N GLU A 76 -4.46 10.34 -34.65
CA GLU A 76 -5.29 9.88 -35.77
C GLU A 76 -6.71 9.45 -35.37
N LYS A 77 -6.96 9.28 -34.07
CA LYS A 77 -8.23 8.77 -33.54
C LYS A 77 -9.27 9.88 -33.42
N GLN A 78 -10.52 9.52 -33.68
CA GLN A 78 -11.67 10.42 -33.56
C GLN A 78 -12.56 9.96 -32.41
N PHE A 79 -13.05 10.91 -31.64
CA PHE A 79 -13.85 10.65 -30.45
C PHE A 79 -15.10 11.52 -30.42
N CYS A 80 -16.12 11.03 -29.72
CA CYS A 80 -17.33 11.77 -29.39
C CYS A 80 -17.57 11.69 -27.88
N VAL A 81 -17.66 12.85 -27.22
CA VAL A 81 -18.18 12.93 -25.85
C VAL A 81 -19.66 13.26 -25.93
N VAL A 82 -20.49 12.46 -25.27
CA VAL A 82 -21.91 12.73 -25.09
C VAL A 82 -22.19 13.06 -23.64
N ARG A 83 -22.89 14.17 -23.40
CA ARG A 83 -23.31 14.60 -22.07
C ARG A 83 -24.83 14.76 -22.01
N GLN A 84 -25.46 14.02 -21.09
CA GLN A 84 -26.89 14.09 -20.80
C GLN A 84 -27.09 14.32 -19.29
N GLY A 85 -27.29 15.58 -18.89
CA GLY A 85 -27.36 15.96 -17.47
C GLY A 85 -26.04 15.66 -16.74
N LYS A 86 -26.08 14.66 -15.84
CA LYS A 86 -24.91 14.16 -15.08
C LYS A 86 -24.19 13.00 -15.76
N LYS A 87 -24.84 12.37 -16.74
CA LYS A 87 -24.31 11.21 -17.46
C LYS A 87 -23.27 11.66 -18.48
N PHE A 88 -22.10 11.03 -18.46
CA PHE A 88 -21.02 11.18 -19.41
C PHE A 88 -20.80 9.88 -20.16
N GLN A 89 -20.59 10.00 -21.48
CA GLN A 89 -20.24 8.88 -22.33
C GLN A 89 -19.12 9.31 -23.28
N ILE A 90 -18.18 8.43 -23.55
CA ILE A 90 -17.14 8.64 -24.57
C ILE A 90 -17.18 7.49 -25.56
N PHE A 91 -17.12 7.84 -26.85
CA PHE A 91 -17.08 6.91 -27.96
C PHE A 91 -15.84 7.18 -28.81
N GLU A 92 -15.23 6.12 -29.33
CA GLU A 92 -14.27 6.19 -30.43
C GLU A 92 -15.02 5.93 -31.75
N ASN A 93 -14.75 6.76 -32.75
CA ASN A 93 -15.33 6.65 -34.09
C ASN A 93 -14.35 5.89 -34.99
N ASN A 94 -14.79 4.75 -35.51
CA ASN A 94 -14.08 3.90 -36.44
C ASN A 94 -14.84 3.88 -37.78
N GLU A 95 -14.50 4.82 -38.67
CA GLU A 95 -15.07 5.02 -40.00
C GLU A 95 -16.60 5.15 -40.01
N ASP A 96 -17.31 4.01 -40.01
CA ASP A 96 -18.78 3.90 -40.10
C ASP A 96 -19.43 3.45 -38.78
N SER A 97 -18.68 3.32 -37.69
CA SER A 97 -19.21 2.79 -36.42
C SER A 97 -18.65 3.49 -35.18
N TYR A 98 -19.43 3.45 -34.10
CA TYR A 98 -19.03 3.96 -32.80
C TYR A 98 -18.78 2.81 -31.82
N SER A 99 -17.63 2.81 -31.15
CA SER A 99 -17.35 1.95 -30.01
C SER A 99 -17.40 2.75 -28.72
N CYS A 100 -18.28 2.36 -27.79
CA CYS A 100 -18.33 2.98 -26.47
C CYS A 100 -17.10 2.61 -25.65
N ILE A 101 -16.41 3.62 -25.11
CA ILE A 101 -15.25 3.47 -24.22
C ILE A 101 -15.71 3.49 -22.77
N ILE A 102 -16.62 4.41 -22.42
CA ILE A 102 -17.15 4.55 -21.06
C ILE A 102 -18.56 5.12 -21.08
N GLU A 103 -19.37 4.66 -20.13
CA GLU A 103 -20.62 5.28 -19.69
C GLU A 103 -20.60 5.38 -18.16
N THR A 104 -20.73 6.59 -17.61
CA THR A 104 -20.70 6.81 -16.15
C THR A 104 -21.42 8.10 -15.74
N GLU A 105 -21.93 8.15 -14.51
CA GLU A 105 -22.35 9.39 -13.84
C GLU A 105 -21.26 9.94 -12.89
N THR A 106 -20.18 9.18 -12.69
CA THR A 106 -19.07 9.53 -11.80
C THR A 106 -18.07 10.41 -12.54
N PHE A 107 -18.00 11.68 -12.16
CA PHE A 107 -17.11 12.66 -12.80
C PHE A 107 -15.63 12.26 -12.83
N HIS A 108 -15.13 11.62 -11.76
CA HIS A 108 -13.73 11.18 -11.68
C HIS A 108 -13.42 10.00 -12.62
N GLU A 109 -14.34 9.06 -12.80
CA GLU A 109 -14.18 7.96 -13.76
C GLU A 109 -14.15 8.49 -15.20
N TYR A 110 -15.08 9.40 -15.54
CA TYR A 110 -15.07 10.11 -16.82
C TYR A 110 -13.76 10.88 -17.03
N SER A 111 -13.31 11.62 -16.01
CA SER A 111 -12.08 12.41 -16.08
C SER A 111 -10.86 11.53 -16.34
N ASN A 112 -10.71 10.42 -15.61
CA ASN A 112 -9.60 9.49 -15.81
C ASN A 112 -9.61 8.90 -17.24
N CYS A 113 -10.78 8.46 -17.72
CA CYS A 113 -10.92 7.94 -19.08
C CYS A 113 -10.54 8.98 -20.15
N LEU A 114 -10.99 10.24 -19.99
CA LEU A 114 -10.59 11.31 -20.90
C LEU A 114 -9.08 11.57 -20.85
N MET A 115 -8.46 11.58 -19.67
CA MET A 115 -7.01 11.78 -19.55
C MET A 115 -6.22 10.62 -20.15
N ASP A 116 -6.71 9.38 -20.06
CA ASP A 116 -6.09 8.22 -20.71
C ASP A 116 -6.13 8.35 -22.24
N ILE A 117 -7.26 8.82 -22.80
CA ILE A 117 -7.39 9.13 -24.23
C ILE A 117 -6.40 10.21 -24.66
N LEU A 118 -6.22 11.24 -23.82
CA LEU A 118 -5.30 12.35 -24.08
C LEU A 118 -3.85 12.02 -23.70
N GLU A 119 -3.56 10.82 -23.20
CA GLU A 119 -2.24 10.39 -22.78
C GLU A 119 -1.61 11.34 -21.73
N ILE A 120 -2.43 11.80 -20.79
CA ILE A 120 -2.05 12.74 -19.72
C ILE A 120 -2.06 12.03 -18.37
N LYS A 121 -0.91 11.99 -17.69
CA LYS A 121 -0.76 11.47 -16.33
C LYS A 121 -0.21 12.53 -15.39
N MET A 122 -1.12 13.35 -14.86
CA MET A 122 -0.81 14.38 -13.88
C MET A 122 -1.58 14.10 -12.58
N PRO A 123 -1.12 13.15 -11.74
CA PRO A 123 -1.78 12.86 -10.48
C PRO A 123 -1.77 14.10 -9.57
N CYS A 124 -2.94 14.35 -9.00
CA CYS A 124 -3.30 15.46 -8.14
C CYS A 124 -3.74 14.89 -6.78
N ILE A 125 -3.42 15.60 -5.71
CA ILE A 125 -3.78 15.23 -4.34
C ILE A 125 -4.90 16.16 -3.87
N SER A 126 -6.01 15.58 -3.43
CA SER A 126 -7.11 16.34 -2.83
C SER A 126 -6.72 16.88 -1.45
N LYS A 127 -7.48 17.85 -0.95
CA LYS A 127 -7.32 18.33 0.43
C LYS A 127 -7.50 17.23 1.49
N ASP A 128 -8.27 16.19 1.15
CA ASP A 128 -8.53 15.03 2.01
C ASP A 128 -7.49 13.91 1.82
N GLY A 129 -6.42 14.15 1.06
CA GLY A 129 -5.33 13.19 0.85
C GLY A 129 -5.60 12.13 -0.22
N LYS A 130 -6.76 12.17 -0.90
CA LYS A 130 -7.07 11.23 -1.99
C LYS A 130 -6.33 11.62 -3.26
N GLN A 131 -5.82 10.63 -3.97
CA GLN A 131 -5.14 10.82 -5.25
C GLN A 131 -6.10 10.62 -6.42
N PHE A 132 -6.04 11.52 -7.40
CA PHE A 132 -6.83 11.47 -8.64
C PHE A 132 -5.95 11.95 -9.80
N ASN A 133 -6.21 11.56 -11.04
CA ASN A 133 -5.59 12.25 -12.17
C ASN A 133 -6.15 13.69 -12.30
N VAL A 134 -5.46 14.54 -13.05
CA VAL A 134 -5.96 15.89 -13.35
C VAL A 134 -7.33 15.82 -14.02
N THR A 135 -8.25 16.71 -13.63
CA THR A 135 -9.60 16.74 -14.20
C THR A 135 -9.71 17.77 -15.33
N PRO A 136 -10.69 17.64 -16.25
CA PRO A 136 -10.88 18.58 -17.36
C PRO A 136 -10.87 20.07 -16.99
N PRO A 137 -11.56 20.54 -15.93
CA PRO A 137 -11.54 21.97 -15.57
C PRO A 137 -10.17 22.46 -15.09
N LEU A 138 -9.32 21.58 -14.56
CA LEU A 138 -7.94 21.93 -14.18
C LEU A 138 -7.01 21.96 -15.40
N LEU A 139 -7.20 21.01 -16.31
CA LEU A 139 -6.41 20.88 -17.53
C LEU A 139 -6.69 22.03 -18.51
N PHE A 140 -7.97 22.31 -18.77
CA PHE A 140 -8.40 23.24 -19.83
C PHE A 140 -8.54 24.70 -19.40
N ARG A 141 -8.16 25.06 -18.17
CA ARG A 141 -8.42 26.41 -17.64
C ARG A 141 -7.75 27.54 -18.39
N PHE A 142 -6.67 27.27 -19.14
CA PHE A 142 -6.00 28.28 -19.97
C PHE A 142 -6.55 28.34 -21.40
N GLN A 143 -7.29 27.32 -21.83
CA GLN A 143 -7.86 27.19 -23.16
C GLN A 143 -9.18 27.95 -23.33
N TYR A 144 -9.69 28.57 -22.27
CA TYR A 144 -10.95 29.31 -22.29
C TYR A 144 -10.89 30.64 -21.56
N ILE A 145 -11.28 31.72 -22.24
CA ILE A 145 -11.67 32.97 -21.60
C ILE A 145 -13.20 33.09 -21.64
N ASP A 146 -13.81 32.94 -20.47
CA ASP A 146 -15.25 33.09 -20.30
C ASP A 146 -15.70 34.55 -20.32
N GLN A 147 -16.82 34.83 -21.01
CA GLN A 147 -17.39 36.17 -21.12
C GLN A 147 -17.70 36.81 -19.75
N ASP A 148 -18.18 36.05 -18.77
CA ASP A 148 -18.68 36.62 -17.52
C ASP A 148 -17.58 36.76 -16.46
N GLU A 149 -16.81 35.70 -16.23
CA GLU A 149 -15.83 35.64 -15.12
C GLU A 149 -14.37 35.53 -15.60
N GLY A 150 -14.14 35.22 -16.87
CA GLY A 150 -12.81 34.93 -17.42
C GLY A 150 -11.94 36.16 -17.65
N TRP A 151 -12.53 37.34 -17.85
CA TRP A 151 -11.80 38.56 -18.22
C TRP A 151 -11.22 39.36 -17.06
N SER A 152 -11.56 39.00 -15.82
CA SER A 152 -11.05 39.67 -14.60
C SER A 152 -9.85 38.96 -14.00
N ARG A 153 -9.69 37.65 -14.26
CA ARG A 153 -8.69 36.78 -13.66
C ARG A 153 -8.25 35.72 -14.67
N ILE A 154 -6.94 35.54 -14.79
CA ILE A 154 -6.36 34.55 -15.70
C ILE A 154 -6.76 33.14 -15.27
N ALA A 155 -7.28 32.37 -16.22
CA ALA A 155 -7.55 30.95 -16.09
C ALA A 155 -8.42 30.60 -14.86
N ASP A 156 -9.46 31.39 -14.64
CA ASP A 156 -10.44 31.28 -13.55
C ASP A 156 -11.89 31.16 -14.08
N SER A 157 -12.05 30.60 -15.29
CA SER A 157 -13.34 30.45 -15.99
C SER A 157 -14.24 29.35 -15.41
N PHE A 158 -13.65 28.33 -14.76
CA PHE A 158 -14.36 27.14 -14.29
C PHE A 158 -14.59 27.13 -12.78
N SER A 159 -15.63 26.42 -12.36
CA SER A 159 -15.99 26.17 -10.96
C SER A 159 -15.44 24.82 -10.46
N ASN A 160 -15.58 24.55 -9.15
CA ASN A 160 -15.29 23.24 -8.53
C ASN A 160 -13.85 22.70 -8.69
N VAL A 161 -12.85 23.57 -8.79
CA VAL A 161 -11.42 23.18 -8.88
C VAL A 161 -10.68 23.19 -7.53
N ALA A 162 -11.24 23.86 -6.52
CA ALA A 162 -10.54 24.17 -5.26
C ALA A 162 -10.43 22.99 -4.27
N TYR A 163 -10.93 21.80 -4.61
CA TYR A 163 -10.80 20.59 -3.79
C TYR A 163 -9.40 19.94 -3.93
N ILE A 164 -8.68 20.24 -5.01
CA ILE A 164 -7.28 19.83 -5.21
C ILE A 164 -6.34 20.79 -4.50
N LYS A 165 -5.35 20.26 -3.79
CA LYS A 165 -4.32 21.03 -3.10
C LYS A 165 -3.35 21.64 -4.13
N ASP A 166 -2.96 22.90 -3.92
CA ASP A 166 -1.98 23.62 -4.75
C ASP A 166 -2.24 23.54 -6.27
N TRP A 167 -3.52 23.46 -6.66
CA TRP A 167 -3.92 23.22 -8.04
C TRP A 167 -3.43 24.29 -9.02
N LYS A 168 -3.40 25.57 -8.60
CA LYS A 168 -2.91 26.68 -9.43
C LYS A 168 -1.41 26.52 -9.75
N PRO A 169 -0.49 26.49 -8.75
CA PRO A 169 0.92 26.32 -9.04
C PRO A 169 1.27 25.04 -9.79
N ASN A 170 0.53 23.96 -9.57
CA ASN A 170 0.77 22.70 -10.28
C ASN A 170 0.35 22.80 -11.75
N THR A 171 -0.89 23.20 -12.02
CA THR A 171 -1.35 23.33 -13.41
C THR A 171 -0.63 24.44 -14.18
N ASN A 172 -0.16 25.51 -13.54
CA ASN A 172 0.71 26.52 -14.18
C ASN A 172 1.95 25.85 -14.80
N LYS A 173 2.68 25.08 -13.98
CA LYS A 173 3.93 24.42 -14.36
C LYS A 173 3.73 23.29 -15.36
N TYR A 174 2.60 22.58 -15.27
CA TYR A 174 2.25 21.52 -16.20
C TYR A 174 1.89 22.08 -17.59
N VAL A 175 1.00 23.09 -17.63
CA VAL A 175 0.48 23.64 -18.90
C VAL A 175 1.58 24.34 -19.72
N CYS A 176 2.51 25.06 -19.08
CA CYS A 176 3.67 25.61 -19.77
C CYS A 176 4.78 24.57 -20.08
N GLY A 177 4.61 23.33 -19.62
CA GLY A 177 5.58 22.25 -19.81
C GLY A 177 6.88 22.42 -19.04
N TYR A 178 6.87 23.16 -17.92
CA TYR A 178 8.02 23.19 -17.02
C TYR A 178 8.17 21.84 -16.28
N LEU A 179 7.05 21.27 -15.80
CA LEU A 179 7.00 19.97 -15.13
C LEU A 179 6.13 19.00 -15.94
N ASP A 180 6.55 17.74 -16.01
CA ASP A 180 5.97 16.67 -16.81
C ASP A 180 5.21 15.65 -15.95
N ASP A 181 4.58 14.68 -16.60
CA ASP A 181 3.86 13.57 -15.94
C ASP A 181 4.74 12.88 -14.89
N ARG A 182 6.01 12.65 -15.22
CA ARG A 182 6.95 11.97 -14.34
C ARG A 182 7.18 12.72 -13.03
N TYR A 183 7.22 14.05 -13.06
CA TYR A 183 7.30 14.85 -11.83
C TYR A 183 6.08 14.61 -10.92
N TYR A 184 4.87 14.61 -11.49
CA TYR A 184 3.65 14.46 -10.71
C TYR A 184 3.48 13.03 -10.18
N GLU A 185 3.87 12.01 -10.94
CA GLU A 185 3.97 10.63 -10.46
C GLU A 185 4.88 10.52 -9.22
N LEU A 186 6.06 11.15 -9.26
CA LEU A 186 6.98 11.15 -8.12
C LEU A 186 6.38 11.87 -6.90
N GLN A 187 5.64 12.98 -7.10
CA GLN A 187 4.94 13.67 -6.02
C GLN A 187 3.84 12.81 -5.39
N ALA A 188 3.08 12.09 -6.21
CA ALA A 188 2.04 11.17 -5.75
C ALA A 188 2.63 10.00 -4.95
N GLN A 189 3.71 9.40 -5.48
CA GLN A 189 4.45 8.33 -4.79
C GLN A 189 5.06 8.82 -3.47
N LYS A 190 5.59 10.04 -3.42
CA LYS A 190 6.06 10.65 -2.18
C LYS A 190 4.94 10.76 -1.14
N ALA A 191 3.77 11.21 -1.56
CA ALA A 191 2.63 11.36 -0.66
C ALA A 191 2.13 10.02 -0.12
N GLU A 192 2.15 8.96 -0.94
CA GLU A 192 1.84 7.58 -0.53
C GLU A 192 2.82 7.10 0.54
N TYR A 193 4.13 7.23 0.31
CA TYR A 193 5.14 6.84 1.32
C TYR A 193 5.06 7.67 2.60
N ILE A 194 4.66 8.95 2.53
CA ILE A 194 4.42 9.74 3.73
C ILE A 194 3.24 9.17 4.52
N LEU A 195 2.16 8.78 3.85
CA LEU A 195 0.97 8.21 4.48
C LEU A 195 1.29 6.86 5.15
N GLU A 196 1.96 5.96 4.44
CA GLU A 196 2.40 4.65 4.98
C GLU A 196 3.32 4.82 6.18
N LYS A 197 4.29 5.74 6.09
CA LYS A 197 5.20 6.07 7.20
C LYS A 197 4.45 6.64 8.40
N ASP A 198 3.48 7.53 8.19
CA ASP A 198 2.70 8.13 9.27
C ASP A 198 1.78 7.12 9.94
N ASP A 199 1.22 6.15 9.20
CA ASP A 199 0.44 5.05 9.77
C ASP A 199 1.32 4.09 10.59
N LYS A 200 2.50 3.73 10.10
CA LYS A 200 3.50 2.96 10.86
C LYS A 200 3.97 3.70 12.11
N LYS A 201 4.09 5.02 12.04
CA LYS A 201 4.42 5.85 13.22
C LYS A 201 3.31 5.85 14.27
N LYS A 202 2.03 5.82 13.86
CA LYS A 202 0.92 5.65 14.81
C LYS A 202 0.97 4.29 15.49
N GLU A 203 1.24 3.23 14.72
CA GLU A 203 1.41 1.86 15.23
C GLU A 203 2.57 1.79 16.24
N LEU A 204 3.73 2.37 15.90
CA LEU A 204 4.89 2.46 16.79
C LEU A 204 4.54 3.18 18.11
N ASN A 205 3.89 4.34 18.04
CA ASN A 205 3.50 5.11 19.23
C ASN A 205 2.53 4.33 20.13
N TYR A 206 1.58 3.60 19.53
CA TYR A 206 0.66 2.74 20.27
C TYR A 206 1.42 1.63 21.00
N ASN A 207 2.29 0.91 20.29
CA ASN A 207 3.09 -0.17 20.87
C ASN A 207 4.06 0.34 21.94
N GLN A 208 4.65 1.53 21.76
CA GLN A 208 5.49 2.17 22.78
C GLN A 208 4.69 2.47 24.05
N SER A 209 3.45 2.95 23.91
CA SER A 209 2.57 3.21 25.05
C SER A 209 2.16 1.92 25.78
N PHE A 210 2.09 0.79 25.07
CA PHE A 210 1.84 -0.52 25.65
C PHE A 210 3.07 -1.04 26.41
N VAL A 211 4.25 -0.94 25.80
CA VAL A 211 5.53 -1.31 26.43
C VAL A 211 5.79 -0.47 27.68
N SER A 212 5.52 0.83 27.67
CA SER A 212 5.70 1.69 28.85
C SER A 212 4.78 1.30 30.02
N ARG A 213 3.55 0.86 29.74
CA ARG A 213 2.62 0.33 30.76
C ARG A 213 3.11 -0.98 31.37
N ILE A 214 3.63 -1.90 30.55
CA ILE A 214 4.24 -3.14 31.04
C ILE A 214 5.47 -2.79 31.88
N THR A 215 6.32 -1.89 31.39
CA THR A 215 7.53 -1.43 32.11
C THR A 215 7.18 -0.85 33.47
N SER A 216 6.16 0.02 33.56
CA SER A 216 5.72 0.58 34.85
C SER A 216 5.14 -0.47 35.82
N THR A 217 4.56 -1.54 35.28
CA THR A 217 4.06 -2.66 36.09
C THR A 217 5.22 -3.50 36.63
N LEU A 218 6.28 -3.67 35.81
CA LEU A 218 7.50 -4.37 36.19
C LEU A 218 8.34 -3.57 37.19
N THR A 219 8.48 -2.25 37.03
CA THR A 219 9.27 -1.39 37.95
C THR A 219 8.60 -1.19 39.32
N GLN A 220 7.27 -1.30 39.42
CA GLN A 220 6.59 -1.34 40.73
C GLN A 220 6.94 -2.59 41.57
N ILE A 221 7.65 -3.57 40.99
CA ILE A 221 8.08 -4.83 41.63
C ILE A 221 9.56 -4.75 42.07
N GLU A 222 10.31 -3.69 41.74
CA GLU A 222 11.75 -3.52 42.02
C GLU A 222 12.15 -3.39 43.51
N HIS A 223 11.23 -3.64 44.46
CA HIS A 223 11.55 -3.63 45.91
C HIS A 223 11.78 -5.02 46.53
N ILE A 224 11.94 -6.07 45.71
CA ILE A 224 12.33 -7.39 46.18
C ILE A 224 13.76 -7.64 45.67
N GLU A 225 14.68 -7.98 46.58
CA GLU A 225 16.08 -8.36 46.29
C GLU A 225 16.17 -9.21 45.01
N SER A 226 17.21 -8.95 44.22
CA SER A 226 17.31 -9.34 42.82
C SER A 226 16.81 -10.76 42.55
N VAL A 227 15.70 -10.86 41.80
CA VAL A 227 15.08 -12.14 41.43
C VAL A 227 16.08 -13.02 40.66
N GLU A 228 17.04 -12.41 39.96
CA GLU A 228 18.10 -13.09 39.20
C GLU A 228 19.08 -13.88 40.08
N GLU A 229 19.56 -13.32 41.20
CA GLU A 229 20.48 -14.06 42.10
C GLU A 229 19.77 -15.26 42.76
N VAL A 230 18.52 -15.06 43.20
CA VAL A 230 17.72 -16.13 43.81
C VAL A 230 17.38 -17.24 42.80
N THR A 231 17.14 -16.90 41.53
CA THR A 231 16.86 -17.91 40.48
C THR A 231 18.07 -18.75 40.12
N THR A 232 19.25 -18.14 40.02
CA THR A 232 20.49 -18.86 39.66
C THR A 232 20.89 -19.83 40.78
N ASP A 233 20.72 -19.42 42.03
CA ASP A 233 20.98 -20.27 43.20
C ASP A 233 20.02 -21.46 43.26
N ILE A 234 18.72 -21.27 42.99
CA ILE A 234 17.74 -22.38 43.00
C ILE A 234 18.03 -23.38 41.87
N GLU A 235 18.37 -22.92 40.66
CA GLU A 235 18.71 -23.81 39.54
C GLU A 235 19.95 -24.66 39.85
N SER A 236 20.99 -24.06 40.45
CA SER A 236 22.20 -24.77 40.86
C SER A 236 21.93 -25.83 41.94
N LEU A 237 21.05 -25.53 42.90
CA LEU A 237 20.65 -26.45 43.96
C LEU A 237 19.84 -27.63 43.42
N LEU A 238 18.93 -27.40 42.47
CA LEU A 238 18.14 -28.45 41.83
C LEU A 238 19.01 -29.38 40.98
N ALA A 239 19.97 -28.84 40.21
CA ALA A 239 20.92 -29.66 39.45
C ALA A 239 21.75 -30.56 40.36
N LYS A 240 22.26 -30.01 41.47
CA LYS A 240 23.01 -30.77 42.48
C LYS A 240 22.17 -31.88 43.14
N ALA A 241 20.89 -31.61 43.43
CA ALA A 241 19.97 -32.62 43.97
C ALA A 241 19.72 -33.76 42.97
N GLU A 242 19.67 -33.47 41.67
CA GLU A 242 19.48 -34.49 40.64
C GLU A 242 20.69 -35.44 40.53
N GLU A 243 21.92 -34.89 40.60
CA GLU A 243 23.15 -35.69 40.62
C GLU A 243 23.22 -36.59 41.86
N LEU A 244 22.90 -36.06 43.04
CA LEU A 244 22.86 -36.84 44.28
C LEU A 244 21.81 -37.95 44.23
N ARG A 245 20.64 -37.72 43.62
CA ARG A 245 19.61 -38.75 43.42
C ARG A 245 20.07 -39.86 42.45
N LYS A 246 20.84 -39.51 41.41
CA LYS A 246 21.46 -40.52 40.52
C LYS A 246 22.45 -41.39 41.30
N MET A 247 23.28 -40.79 42.17
CA MET A 247 24.18 -41.55 43.04
C MET A 247 23.41 -42.44 44.03
N GLN A 248 22.35 -41.91 44.66
CA GLN A 248 21.48 -42.67 45.56
C GLN A 248 20.87 -43.90 44.87
N PHE A 249 20.45 -43.75 43.60
CA PHE A 249 19.93 -44.86 42.81
C PHE A 249 21.02 -45.91 42.50
N SER A 250 22.24 -45.48 42.16
CA SER A 250 23.39 -46.40 41.94
C SER A 250 23.69 -47.22 43.19
N TYR A 251 23.85 -46.55 44.34
CA TYR A 251 24.14 -47.22 45.61
C TYR A 251 23.03 -48.20 45.98
N ASN A 252 21.75 -47.84 45.80
CA ASN A 252 20.65 -48.76 46.08
C ASN A 252 20.65 -50.00 45.17
N ALA A 253 20.98 -49.83 43.89
CA ALA A 253 21.09 -50.95 42.94
C ALA A 253 22.24 -51.90 43.34
N GLU A 254 23.40 -51.35 43.67
CA GLU A 254 24.57 -52.12 44.14
C GLU A 254 24.29 -52.83 45.47
N MET A 255 23.63 -52.16 46.44
CA MET A 255 23.20 -52.78 47.70
C MET A 255 22.27 -53.96 47.47
N THR A 256 21.31 -53.84 46.55
CA THR A 256 20.36 -54.92 46.23
C THR A 256 21.07 -56.16 45.67
N VAL A 257 22.13 -55.96 44.88
CA VAL A 257 22.95 -57.07 44.36
C VAL A 257 23.67 -57.77 45.51
N LEU A 258 24.33 -57.02 46.40
CA LEU A 258 25.04 -57.57 47.56
C LEU A 258 24.09 -58.29 48.53
N GLU A 259 22.92 -57.73 48.81
CA GLU A 259 21.89 -58.37 49.65
C GLU A 259 21.43 -59.71 49.06
N ASN A 260 21.24 -59.76 47.74
CA ASN A 260 20.87 -61.00 47.05
C ASN A 260 22.02 -62.02 47.07
N ASP A 261 23.26 -61.60 46.85
CA ASP A 261 24.43 -62.48 46.90
C ASP A 261 24.64 -63.08 48.30
N ILE A 262 24.47 -62.26 49.35
CA ILE A 262 24.48 -62.71 50.74
C ILE A 262 23.37 -63.75 50.95
N TYR A 263 22.14 -63.46 50.55
CA TYR A 263 21.00 -64.36 50.72
C TYR A 263 21.22 -65.71 50.01
N VAL A 264 21.66 -65.68 48.75
CA VAL A 264 21.94 -66.87 47.95
C VAL A 264 23.07 -67.69 48.58
N ASN A 265 24.15 -67.04 49.02
CA ASN A 265 25.28 -67.74 49.62
C ASN A 265 24.95 -68.30 51.02
N GLN A 266 24.11 -67.62 51.81
CA GLN A 266 23.57 -68.15 53.06
C GLN A 266 22.72 -69.41 52.81
N HIS A 267 21.86 -69.40 51.78
CA HIS A 267 21.08 -70.57 51.41
C HIS A 267 21.98 -71.73 50.95
N LYS A 268 22.99 -71.46 50.11
CA LYS A 268 23.99 -72.47 49.71
C LYS A 268 24.71 -73.05 50.91
N LEU A 269 25.14 -72.18 51.85
CA LEU A 269 25.84 -72.59 53.07
C LEU A 269 24.96 -73.54 53.89
N HIS A 270 23.69 -73.21 54.09
CA HIS A 270 22.74 -74.06 54.81
C HIS A 270 22.58 -75.44 54.16
N VAL A 271 22.45 -75.49 52.83
CA VAL A 271 22.35 -76.75 52.09
C VAL A 271 23.63 -77.58 52.25
N VAL A 272 24.81 -76.99 52.06
CA VAL A 272 26.09 -77.69 52.16
C VAL A 272 26.36 -78.17 53.58
N GLU A 273 26.01 -77.39 54.61
CA GLU A 273 26.09 -77.81 56.01
C GLU A 273 25.21 -79.04 56.29
N HIS A 274 23.99 -79.07 55.74
CA HIS A 274 23.12 -80.25 55.83
C HIS A 274 23.69 -81.45 55.06
N THR A 275 24.21 -81.23 53.84
CA THR A 275 24.87 -82.28 53.05
C THR A 275 26.05 -82.86 53.81
N LEU A 276 26.91 -82.04 54.41
CA LEU A 276 28.05 -82.49 55.21
C LEU A 276 27.63 -83.42 56.36
N ILE A 277 26.52 -83.10 57.04
CA ILE A 277 25.98 -83.92 58.13
C ILE A 277 25.51 -85.29 57.59
N GLU A 278 24.82 -85.32 56.45
CA GLU A 278 24.38 -86.58 55.84
C GLU A 278 25.57 -87.39 55.30
N THR A 279 26.51 -86.77 54.58
CA THR A 279 27.72 -87.44 54.07
C THR A 279 28.55 -88.02 55.22
N LYS A 280 28.60 -87.36 56.38
CA LYS A 280 29.25 -87.92 57.57
C LYS A 280 28.58 -89.21 58.04
N LYS A 281 27.24 -89.24 58.07
CA LYS A 281 26.48 -90.46 58.39
C LYS A 281 26.72 -91.54 57.34
N ASP A 282 26.84 -91.16 56.06
CA ASP A 282 27.12 -92.09 54.97
C ASP A 282 28.52 -92.71 55.12
N ILE A 283 29.54 -91.93 55.51
CA ILE A 283 30.89 -92.45 55.83
C ILE A 283 30.81 -93.42 57.02
N GLU A 284 30.17 -93.02 58.12
CA GLU A 284 30.02 -93.85 59.31
C GLU A 284 29.28 -95.16 58.99
N PHE A 285 28.24 -95.10 58.15
CA PHE A 285 27.52 -96.26 57.68
C PHE A 285 28.40 -97.15 56.80
N ALA A 286 28.98 -96.61 55.73
CA ALA A 286 29.81 -97.34 54.77
C ALA A 286 30.97 -98.09 55.44
N MET A 287 31.64 -97.49 56.43
CA MET A 287 32.74 -98.11 57.17
C MET A 287 32.33 -99.33 58.03
N THR A 288 31.04 -99.50 58.32
CA THR A 288 30.52 -100.62 59.14
C THR A 288 29.98 -101.79 58.32
N GLN A 289 29.92 -101.66 57.00
CA GLN A 289 29.35 -102.66 56.09
C GLN A 289 30.43 -103.44 55.34
N GLU A 290 30.05 -104.58 54.74
CA GLU A 290 30.94 -105.40 53.90
C GLU A 290 31.22 -104.71 52.55
N ASP A 291 32.07 -105.32 51.72
CA ASP A 291 32.53 -104.77 50.42
C ASP A 291 31.41 -104.62 49.38
N GLU A 292 30.22 -105.17 49.62
CA GLU A 292 29.02 -105.04 48.78
C GLU A 292 27.82 -104.52 49.60
N LEU A 293 27.18 -103.47 49.11
CA LEU A 293 26.00 -102.85 49.71
C LEU A 293 24.76 -103.14 48.87
N VAL A 294 23.74 -103.78 49.45
CA VAL A 294 22.46 -104.02 48.77
C VAL A 294 21.46 -102.93 49.15
N CYS A 295 20.94 -102.20 48.16
CA CYS A 295 19.91 -101.19 48.42
C CYS A 295 18.62 -101.86 48.94
N PRO A 296 18.13 -101.48 50.12
CA PRO A 296 16.94 -102.10 50.72
C PRO A 296 15.63 -101.75 50.00
N ILE A 297 15.66 -100.81 49.05
CA ILE A 297 14.48 -100.34 48.31
C ILE A 297 14.37 -101.01 46.94
N CYS A 298 15.46 -101.03 46.17
CA CYS A 298 15.44 -101.54 44.79
C CYS A 298 16.25 -102.83 44.56
N GLY A 299 17.00 -103.29 45.56
CA GLY A 299 17.80 -104.52 45.47
C GLY A 299 19.08 -104.42 44.64
N THR A 300 19.43 -103.23 44.13
CA THR A 300 20.71 -103.01 43.44
C THR A 300 21.89 -103.22 44.39
N ILE A 301 22.92 -103.91 43.91
CA ILE A 301 24.18 -104.16 44.64
C ILE A 301 25.19 -103.10 44.21
N TYR A 302 25.74 -102.38 45.18
CA TYR A 302 26.77 -101.35 45.01
C TYR A 302 28.10 -101.86 45.59
N SER A 303 29.23 -101.51 44.97
CA SER A 303 30.54 -101.73 45.55
C SER A 303 30.77 -100.74 46.70
N ASN A 304 31.32 -101.23 47.80
CA ASN A 304 31.73 -100.46 48.98
C ASN A 304 33.22 -100.64 49.27
N GLY A 305 34.02 -100.76 48.20
CA GLY A 305 35.45 -100.91 48.32
C GLY A 305 36.13 -99.65 48.83
N LEU A 306 37.44 -99.74 49.02
CA LEU A 306 38.28 -98.62 49.47
C LEU A 306 38.15 -97.39 48.57
N GLU A 307 38.00 -97.58 47.24
CA GLU A 307 37.88 -96.49 46.28
C GLU A 307 36.58 -95.70 46.47
N GLU A 308 35.44 -96.37 46.63
CA GLU A 308 34.15 -95.74 46.90
C GLU A 308 34.12 -95.05 48.26
N GLN A 309 34.70 -95.64 49.31
CA GLN A 309 34.80 -95.02 50.63
C GLN A 309 35.69 -93.76 50.61
N LEU A 310 36.79 -93.78 49.84
CA LEU A 310 37.64 -92.60 49.64
C LEU A 310 36.93 -91.50 48.86
N ASN A 311 36.06 -91.84 47.89
CA ASN A 311 35.25 -90.87 47.16
C ASN A 311 34.27 -90.14 48.10
N ILE A 312 33.55 -90.85 48.97
CA ILE A 312 32.65 -90.22 49.96
C ILE A 312 33.43 -89.33 50.94
N THR A 313 34.62 -89.77 51.36
CA THR A 313 35.51 -88.97 52.22
C THR A 313 36.04 -87.72 51.50
N SER A 314 36.33 -87.83 50.21
CA SER A 314 36.69 -86.69 49.35
C SER A 314 35.54 -85.70 49.22
N ASP A 315 34.30 -86.17 49.07
CA ASP A 315 33.10 -85.34 49.04
C ASP A 315 32.90 -84.59 50.37
N TYR A 316 33.13 -85.25 51.51
CA TYR A 316 33.13 -84.62 52.83
C TYR A 316 34.17 -83.48 52.93
N ALA A 317 35.41 -83.73 52.52
CA ALA A 317 36.46 -82.71 52.50
C ALA A 317 36.14 -81.55 51.54
N HIS A 318 35.47 -81.84 50.43
CA HIS A 318 35.00 -80.83 49.49
C HIS A 318 33.90 -79.94 50.10
N CYS A 319 32.94 -80.53 50.82
CA CYS A 319 31.92 -79.80 51.55
C CYS A 319 32.53 -78.88 52.64
N GLU A 320 33.53 -79.34 53.41
CA GLU A 320 34.20 -78.49 54.42
C GLU A 320 34.91 -77.28 53.79
N LYS A 321 35.59 -77.50 52.66
CA LYS A 321 36.22 -76.43 51.90
C LYS A 321 35.19 -75.42 51.37
N LEU A 322 34.10 -75.92 50.78
CA LEU A 322 33.02 -75.09 50.25
C LEU A 322 32.32 -74.26 51.34
N ILE A 323 32.14 -74.81 52.55
CA ILE A 323 31.62 -74.08 53.72
C ILE A 323 32.53 -72.90 54.07
N THR A 324 33.84 -73.10 54.06
CA THR A 324 34.82 -72.05 54.39
C THR A 324 34.82 -70.95 53.33
N GLU A 325 34.76 -71.33 52.04
CA GLU A 325 34.66 -70.39 50.92
C GLU A 325 33.37 -69.56 50.98
N LEU A 326 32.22 -70.20 51.23
CA LEU A 326 30.92 -69.53 51.34
C LEU A 326 30.88 -68.57 52.54
N ARG A 327 31.40 -68.97 53.70
CA ARG A 327 31.48 -68.09 54.88
C ARG A 327 32.35 -66.86 54.62
N ASN A 328 33.49 -67.04 53.96
CA ASN A 328 34.35 -65.92 53.58
C ASN A 328 33.66 -64.97 52.58
N SER A 329 33.00 -65.53 51.56
CA SER A 329 32.25 -64.75 50.57
C SER A 329 31.11 -63.96 51.21
N ILE A 330 30.37 -64.53 52.16
CA ILE A 330 29.33 -63.83 52.91
C ILE A 330 29.94 -62.69 53.74
N SER A 331 31.06 -62.92 54.41
CA SER A 331 31.75 -61.90 55.22
C SER A 331 32.14 -60.68 54.37
N ILE A 332 32.81 -60.91 53.24
CA ILE A 332 33.25 -59.84 52.32
C ILE A 332 32.07 -59.04 51.80
N ALA A 333 31.03 -59.73 51.28
CA ALA A 333 29.85 -59.04 50.75
C ALA A 333 29.09 -58.26 51.84
N THR A 334 29.13 -58.71 53.10
CA THR A 334 28.50 -58.00 54.23
C THR A 334 29.27 -56.74 54.60
N GLU A 335 30.61 -56.77 54.59
CA GLU A 335 31.44 -55.58 54.82
C GLU A 335 31.21 -54.53 53.72
N GLU A 336 31.21 -54.95 52.45
CA GLU A 336 30.91 -54.07 51.30
C GLU A 336 29.51 -53.44 51.39
N LEU A 337 28.52 -54.22 51.85
CA LEU A 337 27.15 -53.73 52.02
C LEU A 337 27.05 -52.64 53.10
N GLU A 338 27.75 -52.79 54.22
CA GLU A 338 27.75 -51.79 55.29
C GLU A 338 28.45 -50.48 54.86
N GLU A 339 29.57 -50.56 54.15
CA GLU A 339 30.22 -49.36 53.59
C GLU A 339 29.29 -48.61 52.62
N LEU A 340 28.53 -49.34 51.81
CA LEU A 340 27.62 -48.75 50.83
C LEU A 340 26.39 -48.12 51.48
N LYS A 341 25.88 -48.71 52.58
CA LYS A 341 24.82 -48.12 53.41
C LYS A 341 25.24 -46.79 54.03
N GLU A 342 26.48 -46.68 54.52
CA GLU A 342 27.00 -45.41 55.05
C GLU A 342 27.02 -44.32 53.97
N LYS A 343 27.52 -44.65 52.77
CA LYS A 343 27.53 -43.73 51.62
C LYS A 343 26.11 -43.31 51.20
N TYR A 344 25.17 -44.26 51.15
CA TYR A 344 23.76 -43.99 50.85
C TYR A 344 23.13 -43.01 51.86
N ASN A 345 23.35 -43.22 53.16
CA ASN A 345 22.82 -42.36 54.21
C ASN A 345 23.42 -40.94 54.15
N GLY A 346 24.71 -40.82 53.85
CA GLY A 346 25.37 -39.53 53.63
C GLY A 346 24.72 -38.73 52.50
N VAL A 347 24.51 -39.36 51.33
CA VAL A 347 23.84 -38.75 50.18
C VAL A 347 22.38 -38.37 50.51
N SER A 348 21.67 -39.21 51.25
CA SER A 348 20.28 -38.94 51.65
C SER A 348 20.16 -37.70 52.56
N LEU A 349 21.11 -37.49 53.47
CA LEU A 349 21.13 -36.30 54.34
C LEU A 349 21.44 -35.03 53.55
N GLU A 350 22.32 -35.09 52.56
CA GLU A 350 22.61 -33.96 51.67
C GLU A 350 21.38 -33.56 50.83
N ILE A 351 20.66 -34.55 50.28
CA ILE A 351 19.42 -34.30 49.52
C ILE A 351 18.38 -33.60 50.41
N GLN A 352 18.17 -34.07 51.65
CA GLN A 352 17.24 -33.42 52.58
C GLN A 352 17.64 -31.98 52.92
N SER A 353 18.93 -31.71 53.07
CA SER A 353 19.45 -30.35 53.30
C SER A 353 19.16 -29.42 52.12
N ILE A 354 19.37 -29.91 50.89
CA ILE A 354 19.08 -29.14 49.67
C ILE A 354 17.58 -28.88 49.52
N GLU A 355 16.74 -29.89 49.74
CA GLU A 355 15.28 -29.73 49.70
C GLU A 355 14.77 -28.72 50.73
N GLN A 356 15.39 -28.66 51.91
CA GLN A 356 15.03 -27.69 52.94
C GLN A 356 15.43 -26.26 52.54
N LYS A 357 16.61 -26.08 51.93
CA LYS A 357 17.04 -24.78 51.39
C LYS A 357 16.10 -24.30 50.29
N VAL A 358 15.69 -25.19 49.38
CA VAL A 358 14.73 -24.87 48.31
C VAL A 358 13.35 -24.49 48.88
N ARG A 359 12.83 -25.22 49.88
CA ARG A 359 11.55 -24.90 50.53
C ARG A 359 11.55 -23.52 51.20
N ASN A 360 12.64 -23.15 51.86
CA ASN A 360 12.78 -21.86 52.51
C ASN A 360 12.82 -20.71 51.49
N SER A 361 13.48 -20.90 50.35
CA SER A 361 13.50 -19.91 49.26
C SER A 361 12.16 -19.80 48.52
N GLN A 362 11.39 -20.89 48.42
CA GLN A 362 10.07 -20.91 47.76
C GLN A 362 8.96 -20.20 48.55
N GLN A 363 9.03 -20.12 49.89
CA GLN A 363 8.04 -19.36 50.67
C GLN A 363 8.08 -17.85 50.42
N LEU A 364 9.18 -17.32 49.87
CA LEU A 364 9.34 -15.92 49.46
C LEU A 364 8.74 -15.62 48.07
N LEU A 365 8.55 -16.63 47.21
CA LEU A 365 8.12 -16.47 45.82
C LEU A 365 6.85 -17.30 45.56
N SER A 366 5.67 -16.67 45.63
CA SER A 366 4.41 -17.31 45.20
C SER A 366 4.53 -17.80 43.76
N TYR A 367 4.35 -19.09 43.51
CA TYR A 367 4.45 -19.71 42.17
C TYR A 367 3.65 -18.93 41.08
N SER A 368 2.51 -18.35 41.45
CA SER A 368 1.67 -17.53 40.58
C SER A 368 2.30 -16.19 40.17
N SER A 369 3.11 -15.56 41.02
CA SER A 369 3.81 -14.32 40.68
C SER A 369 5.00 -14.58 39.75
N PHE A 370 5.70 -15.71 39.93
CA PHE A 370 6.79 -16.14 39.04
C PHE A 370 6.34 -16.29 37.58
N TYR A 371 5.30 -17.10 37.32
CA TYR A 371 4.81 -17.31 35.95
C TYR A 371 4.16 -16.06 35.35
N LYS A 372 3.49 -15.25 36.15
CA LYS A 372 2.93 -13.97 35.71
C LYS A 372 4.03 -12.99 35.28
N ASN A 373 5.13 -12.91 36.03
CA ASN A 373 6.26 -12.05 35.71
C ASN A 373 7.04 -12.57 34.49
N LYS A 374 7.27 -13.89 34.38
CA LYS A 374 7.90 -14.50 33.21
C LYS A 374 7.10 -14.25 31.93
N GLY A 375 5.78 -14.45 31.98
CA GLY A 375 4.90 -14.14 30.84
C GLY A 375 4.89 -12.65 30.48
N GLN A 376 4.90 -11.75 31.48
CA GLN A 376 5.01 -10.31 31.24
C GLN A 376 6.36 -9.91 30.61
N TYR A 377 7.45 -10.55 31.02
CA TYR A 377 8.78 -10.32 30.46
C TYR A 377 8.91 -10.83 29.03
N GLU A 378 8.37 -12.03 28.72
CA GLU A 378 8.32 -12.55 27.35
C GLU A 378 7.50 -11.64 26.42
N ILE A 379 6.37 -11.10 26.90
CA ILE A 379 5.56 -10.12 26.15
C ILE A 379 6.36 -8.82 25.96
N TYR A 380 7.04 -8.33 27.01
CA TYR A 380 7.88 -7.13 26.92
C TYR A 380 8.96 -7.26 25.85
N GLU A 381 9.74 -8.36 25.87
CA GLU A 381 10.79 -8.62 24.89
C GLU A 381 10.24 -8.78 23.46
N SER A 382 9.11 -9.49 23.30
CA SER A 382 8.43 -9.62 22.02
C SER A 382 7.98 -8.26 21.47
N CYS A 383 7.36 -7.42 22.30
CA CYS A 383 6.93 -6.08 21.92
C CYS A 383 8.13 -5.17 21.60
N LYS A 384 9.25 -5.29 22.33
CA LYS A 384 10.48 -4.53 22.05
C LYS A 384 11.06 -4.89 20.68
N ARG A 385 11.10 -6.17 20.31
CA ARG A 385 11.49 -6.60 18.95
C ARG A 385 10.53 -6.06 17.89
N GLN A 386 9.23 -6.06 18.15
CA GLN A 386 8.25 -5.46 17.23
C GLN A 386 8.47 -3.95 17.05
N LEU A 387 8.82 -3.23 18.11
CA LEU A 387 9.18 -1.81 18.02
C LEU A 387 10.42 -1.58 17.15
N GLU A 388 11.44 -2.42 17.27
CA GLU A 388 12.64 -2.35 16.43
C GLU A 388 12.31 -2.59 14.94
N VAL A 389 11.45 -3.57 14.64
CA VAL A 389 10.98 -3.83 13.27
C VAL A 389 10.19 -2.64 12.72
N LEU A 390 9.23 -2.11 13.49
CA LEU A 390 8.44 -0.94 13.08
C LEU A 390 9.31 0.30 12.86
N GLN A 391 10.32 0.50 13.71
CA GLN A 391 11.28 1.59 13.53
C GLN A 391 12.08 1.40 12.23
N GLY A 392 12.55 0.17 11.96
CA GLY A 392 13.24 -0.15 10.70
C GLY A 392 12.36 0.06 9.45
N GLU A 393 11.07 -0.25 9.52
CA GLU A 393 10.10 0.03 8.46
C GLU A 393 9.95 1.55 8.22
N ILE A 394 9.84 2.34 9.30
CA ILE A 394 9.76 3.80 9.23
C ILE A 394 11.04 4.37 8.59
N ASP A 395 12.21 3.92 9.00
CA ASP A 395 13.50 4.39 8.48
C ASP A 395 13.67 4.02 6.99
N SER A 396 13.15 2.87 6.58
CA SER A 396 13.06 2.46 5.16
C SER A 396 12.18 3.44 4.37
N TYR A 397 11.00 3.82 4.87
CA TYR A 397 10.16 4.83 4.22
C TYR A 397 10.81 6.21 4.17
N VAL A 398 11.49 6.64 5.24
CA VAL A 398 12.25 7.90 5.26
C VAL A 398 13.30 7.90 4.14
N SER A 399 14.02 6.79 3.97
CA SER A 399 15.02 6.63 2.92
C SER A 399 14.39 6.66 1.52
N LYS A 400 13.26 5.96 1.31
CA LYS A 400 12.50 6.01 0.03
C LYS A 400 12.04 7.43 -0.30
N ILE A 401 11.53 8.16 0.69
CA ILE A 401 11.09 9.56 0.52
C ILE A 401 12.27 10.44 0.12
N ALA A 402 13.44 10.28 0.75
CA ALA A 402 14.63 11.06 0.42
C ALA A 402 15.10 10.83 -1.03
N ILE A 403 15.11 9.58 -1.50
CA ILE A 403 15.44 9.22 -2.89
C ILE A 403 14.45 9.86 -3.88
N ILE A 404 13.15 9.84 -3.56
CA ILE A 404 12.14 10.48 -4.41
C ILE A 404 12.29 12.00 -4.41
N ASP A 405 12.63 12.60 -3.27
CA ASP A 405 12.86 14.04 -3.18
C ASP A 405 14.04 14.51 -4.04
N GLU A 406 15.12 13.73 -4.09
CA GLU A 406 16.24 13.97 -4.99
C GLU A 406 15.77 13.96 -6.45
N LYS A 407 15.07 12.89 -6.88
CA LYS A 407 14.49 12.78 -8.24
C LYS A 407 13.52 13.91 -8.58
N ILE A 408 12.73 14.38 -7.62
CA ILE A 408 11.83 15.52 -7.79
C ILE A 408 12.62 16.81 -8.01
N ASN A 409 13.74 16.99 -7.31
CA ASN A 409 14.57 18.18 -7.43
C ASN A 409 15.39 18.18 -8.73
N GLU A 410 15.84 17.03 -9.22
CA GLU A 410 16.45 16.88 -10.55
C GLU A 410 15.55 17.39 -11.68
N LYS A 411 14.22 17.22 -11.52
CA LYS A 411 13.23 17.73 -12.50
C LYS A 411 13.09 19.25 -12.49
N LYS A 412 13.56 19.94 -11.44
CA LYS A 412 13.45 21.41 -11.30
C LYS A 412 14.72 22.11 -11.79
N SER A 413 14.79 22.38 -13.09
CA SER A 413 15.89 23.17 -13.66
C SER A 413 15.60 24.68 -13.60
N LYS A 414 16.50 25.44 -12.97
CA LYS A 414 16.43 26.91 -12.93
C LYS A 414 16.62 27.53 -14.32
N GLU A 415 17.51 26.97 -15.13
CA GLU A 415 17.77 27.40 -16.51
C GLU A 415 16.51 27.19 -17.35
N ARG A 416 15.95 25.98 -17.38
CA ARG A 416 14.69 25.69 -18.07
C ARG A 416 13.54 26.58 -17.60
N SER A 417 13.46 26.86 -16.29
CA SER A 417 12.44 27.76 -15.74
C SER A 417 12.59 29.20 -16.27
N LYS A 418 13.82 29.65 -16.47
CA LYS A 418 14.13 30.96 -17.03
C LYS A 418 13.81 31.00 -18.53
N ASP A 419 14.27 30.01 -19.29
CA ASP A 419 14.05 29.92 -20.74
C ASP A 419 12.55 29.92 -21.09
N ILE A 420 11.76 29.05 -20.44
CA ILE A 420 10.30 29.00 -20.65
C ILE A 420 9.64 30.34 -20.31
N ARG A 421 10.13 31.04 -19.27
CA ARG A 421 9.58 32.35 -18.90
C ARG A 421 9.91 33.39 -19.97
N GLU A 422 11.14 33.42 -20.45
CA GLU A 422 11.60 34.35 -21.49
C GLU A 422 10.84 34.11 -22.82
N ASP A 423 10.58 32.86 -23.18
CA ASP A 423 9.78 32.50 -24.36
C ASP A 423 8.33 33.00 -24.24
N ILE A 424 7.66 32.73 -23.10
CA ILE A 424 6.30 33.21 -22.86
C ILE A 424 6.27 34.75 -22.86
N GLU A 425 7.26 35.41 -22.25
CA GLU A 425 7.40 36.86 -22.30
C GLU A 425 7.60 37.38 -23.73
N GLY A 426 8.34 36.66 -24.59
CA GLY A 426 8.49 36.97 -26.01
C GLY A 426 7.16 37.00 -26.75
N TYR A 427 6.31 36.00 -26.54
CA TYR A 427 4.95 36.00 -27.11
C TYR A 427 4.06 37.08 -26.49
N CYS A 428 4.18 37.35 -25.18
CA CYS A 428 3.49 38.47 -24.54
C CYS A 428 3.89 39.81 -25.16
N ARG A 429 5.18 40.04 -25.47
CA ARG A 429 5.65 41.27 -26.13
C ARG A 429 5.05 41.42 -27.53
N THR A 430 4.99 40.33 -28.29
CA THR A 430 4.38 40.30 -29.63
C THR A 430 2.90 40.69 -29.59
N LEU A 431 2.16 40.12 -28.64
CA LEU A 431 0.74 40.45 -28.45
C LEU A 431 0.53 41.85 -27.86
N ALA A 432 1.42 42.30 -26.98
CA ALA A 432 1.39 43.66 -26.45
C ALA A 432 1.57 44.70 -27.57
N ASP A 433 2.51 44.46 -28.49
CA ASP A 433 2.72 45.31 -29.67
C ASP A 433 1.48 45.32 -30.58
N ALA A 434 0.84 44.16 -30.80
CA ALA A 434 -0.38 44.06 -31.61
C ALA A 434 -1.59 44.79 -31.00
N MET A 435 -1.63 44.94 -29.67
CA MET A 435 -2.75 45.52 -28.92
C MET A 435 -2.45 46.91 -28.32
N ASN A 436 -1.32 47.52 -28.66
CA ASN A 436 -0.86 48.79 -28.09
C ASN A 436 -0.79 48.78 -26.54
N LEU A 437 -0.37 47.65 -25.94
CA LEU A 437 -0.14 47.55 -24.50
C LEU A 437 1.31 47.88 -24.13
N PRO A 438 1.56 48.66 -23.06
CA PRO A 438 2.91 48.88 -22.57
C PRO A 438 3.62 47.59 -22.17
N LYS A 439 4.81 47.33 -22.75
CA LYS A 439 5.64 46.16 -22.42
C LYS A 439 6.05 46.10 -20.95
N THR A 440 6.09 47.26 -20.27
CA THR A 440 6.36 47.38 -18.83
C THR A 440 5.29 46.70 -17.95
N PHE A 441 4.14 46.35 -18.53
CA PHE A 441 3.08 45.63 -17.81
C PHE A 441 3.35 44.12 -17.75
N ILE A 442 4.22 43.58 -18.60
CA ILE A 442 4.53 42.15 -18.64
C ILE A 442 5.33 41.79 -17.40
N LYS A 443 4.72 40.99 -16.52
CA LYS A 443 5.31 40.54 -15.26
C LYS A 443 4.80 39.15 -14.95
N LEU A 444 5.65 38.13 -15.13
CA LEU A 444 5.29 36.75 -14.85
C LEU A 444 5.71 36.35 -13.43
N ARG A 445 4.78 35.73 -12.69
CA ARG A 445 5.04 35.02 -11.43
C ARG A 445 4.51 33.61 -11.55
N ASP A 446 5.36 32.63 -11.29
CA ASP A 446 5.04 31.21 -11.48
C ASP A 446 4.49 30.95 -12.89
N PHE A 447 5.18 31.49 -13.90
CA PHE A 447 4.83 31.46 -15.32
C PHE A 447 3.54 32.21 -15.73
N VAL A 448 2.79 32.78 -14.78
CA VAL A 448 1.52 33.47 -15.04
C VAL A 448 1.65 34.98 -14.91
N GLN A 449 1.01 35.74 -15.80
CA GLN A 449 0.96 37.19 -15.73
C GLN A 449 0.29 37.68 -14.42
N ILE A 450 0.91 38.66 -13.78
CA ILE A 450 0.32 39.34 -12.63
C ILE A 450 -0.72 40.34 -13.14
N ILE A 451 -1.92 40.30 -12.55
CA ILE A 451 -2.96 41.30 -12.78
C ILE A 451 -2.86 42.36 -11.67
N ASP A 452 -2.13 43.45 -11.95
CA ASP A 452 -1.93 44.59 -11.05
C ASP A 452 -2.55 45.90 -11.58
N ARG A 453 -3.32 45.82 -12.66
CA ARG A 453 -4.02 46.94 -13.31
C ARG A 453 -5.54 46.86 -13.15
N THR A 454 -6.21 47.98 -13.35
CA THR A 454 -7.67 48.13 -13.19
C THR A 454 -8.33 48.64 -14.46
N GLY A 455 -9.66 48.52 -14.53
CA GLY A 455 -10.44 48.98 -15.68
C GLY A 455 -10.14 48.19 -16.96
N SER A 456 -10.22 48.87 -18.11
CA SER A 456 -10.10 48.27 -19.45
C SER A 456 -8.73 47.66 -19.76
N GLU A 457 -7.71 47.87 -18.92
CA GLU A 457 -6.40 47.21 -19.02
C GLU A 457 -6.44 45.77 -18.53
N THR A 458 -7.27 45.45 -17.52
CA THR A 458 -7.36 44.10 -16.96
C THR A 458 -7.74 43.05 -18.01
N PRO A 459 -8.82 43.23 -18.81
CA PRO A 459 -9.19 42.24 -19.84
C PRO A 459 -8.12 42.07 -20.91
N ARG A 460 -7.44 43.16 -21.29
CA ARG A 460 -6.36 43.14 -22.28
C ARG A 460 -5.14 42.38 -21.78
N LEU A 461 -4.78 42.50 -20.49
CA LEU A 461 -3.71 41.71 -19.89
C LEU A 461 -4.05 40.21 -19.81
N VAL A 462 -5.29 39.88 -19.48
CA VAL A 462 -5.76 38.49 -19.46
C VAL A 462 -5.66 37.87 -20.85
N TYR A 463 -6.20 38.55 -21.86
CA TYR A 463 -6.15 38.08 -23.24
C TYR A 463 -4.74 38.03 -23.80
N MET A 464 -3.90 39.03 -23.53
CA MET A 464 -2.47 39.01 -23.90
C MET A 464 -1.80 37.75 -23.37
N TYR A 465 -1.93 37.48 -22.07
CA TYR A 465 -1.23 36.36 -21.45
C TYR A 465 -1.76 34.99 -21.93
N GLN A 466 -3.08 34.77 -21.95
CA GLN A 466 -3.62 33.47 -22.34
C GLN A 466 -3.37 33.19 -23.83
N SER A 467 -3.43 34.21 -24.68
CA SER A 467 -3.09 34.09 -26.10
C SER A 467 -1.59 33.84 -26.30
N ALA A 468 -0.72 34.47 -25.51
CA ALA A 468 0.72 34.24 -25.55
C ALA A 468 1.08 32.81 -25.13
N LEU A 469 0.43 32.32 -24.06
CA LEU A 469 0.59 30.95 -23.59
C LEU A 469 0.09 29.94 -24.64
N TYR A 470 -0.99 30.25 -25.34
CA TYR A 470 -1.45 29.44 -26.48
C TYR A 470 -0.40 29.37 -27.59
N LEU A 471 0.13 30.52 -28.05
CA LEU A 471 1.14 30.56 -29.11
C LEU A 471 2.43 29.82 -28.70
N TYR A 472 2.88 30.03 -27.46
CA TYR A 472 4.01 29.29 -26.90
C TYR A 472 3.76 27.77 -26.90
N ASN A 473 2.56 27.31 -26.49
CA ASN A 473 2.21 25.90 -26.51
C ASN A 473 2.07 25.33 -27.93
N LEU A 474 1.63 26.15 -28.89
CA LEU A 474 1.49 25.76 -30.29
C LEU A 474 2.83 25.41 -30.91
N TYR A 475 3.87 26.22 -30.66
CA TYR A 475 5.17 26.09 -31.32
C TYR A 475 6.23 25.33 -30.52
N ARG A 476 5.98 24.95 -29.27
CA ARG A 476 6.91 24.09 -28.51
C ARG A 476 6.80 22.62 -28.93
N THR A 477 7.91 21.89 -28.78
CA THR A 477 8.08 20.51 -29.28
C THR A 477 7.03 19.52 -28.79
N ASN A 478 6.60 19.62 -27.53
CA ASN A 478 5.68 18.68 -26.89
C ASN A 478 4.57 19.44 -26.15
N SER A 479 3.36 19.49 -26.71
CA SER A 479 2.19 20.03 -26.02
C SER A 479 0.88 19.37 -26.49
N PRO A 480 0.01 18.92 -25.56
CA PRO A 480 -1.34 18.50 -25.91
C PRO A 480 -2.28 19.69 -26.16
N PHE A 481 -1.82 20.93 -25.91
CA PHE A 481 -2.63 22.14 -25.99
C PHE A 481 -2.41 22.88 -27.30
N ASN A 482 -3.32 22.71 -28.25
CA ASN A 482 -3.29 23.37 -29.55
C ASN A 482 -4.65 24.01 -29.92
N PHE A 483 -5.55 24.15 -28.95
CA PHE A 483 -6.81 24.87 -29.13
C PHE A 483 -6.96 25.98 -28.09
N TYR A 484 -7.69 27.04 -28.45
CA TYR A 484 -7.94 28.19 -27.58
C TYR A 484 -9.27 28.85 -27.92
N VAL A 485 -10.06 29.19 -26.91
CA VAL A 485 -11.42 29.68 -27.06
C VAL A 485 -11.59 30.99 -26.31
N VAL A 486 -12.07 32.03 -27.02
CA VAL A 486 -12.27 33.38 -26.48
C VAL A 486 -13.73 33.76 -26.64
N ASP A 487 -14.45 33.93 -25.54
CA ASP A 487 -15.83 34.39 -25.57
C ASP A 487 -15.92 35.90 -25.32
N THR A 488 -16.33 36.62 -26.36
CA THR A 488 -16.64 38.04 -26.36
C THR A 488 -15.42 38.89 -25.98
N PRO A 489 -14.51 39.19 -26.93
CA PRO A 489 -13.31 40.01 -26.68
C PRO A 489 -13.58 41.45 -26.24
N ASN A 490 -14.74 42.00 -26.59
CA ASN A 490 -15.12 43.37 -26.26
C ASN A 490 -15.65 43.47 -24.82
N GLN A 491 -14.74 43.64 -23.87
CA GLN A 491 -15.04 43.58 -22.43
C GLN A 491 -14.81 44.90 -21.73
N GLN A 492 -15.69 45.20 -20.78
CA GLN A 492 -15.73 46.47 -20.06
C GLN A 492 -15.84 47.70 -20.98
N GLY A 493 -16.40 47.54 -22.19
CA GLY A 493 -16.61 48.63 -23.13
C GLY A 493 -15.30 49.23 -23.65
N GLN A 494 -14.43 48.40 -24.25
CA GLN A 494 -13.24 48.89 -24.94
C GLN A 494 -13.64 49.96 -25.98
N ASP A 495 -12.84 51.02 -26.09
CA ASP A 495 -13.00 51.97 -27.18
C ASP A 495 -12.72 51.29 -28.54
N ALA A 496 -13.09 51.99 -29.62
CA ALA A 496 -13.00 51.43 -30.97
C ALA A 496 -11.55 51.11 -31.39
N GLU A 497 -10.58 51.89 -30.90
CA GLU A 497 -9.16 51.72 -31.23
C GLU A 497 -8.58 50.47 -30.55
N ASN A 498 -8.82 50.31 -29.25
CA ASN A 498 -8.38 49.17 -28.48
C ASN A 498 -9.07 47.88 -28.94
N LEU A 499 -10.38 47.92 -29.22
CA LEU A 499 -11.08 46.78 -29.78
C LEU A 499 -10.57 46.41 -31.17
N GLY A 500 -10.31 47.41 -32.02
CA GLY A 500 -9.69 47.20 -33.33
C GLY A 500 -8.31 46.53 -33.24
N SER A 501 -7.52 46.91 -32.23
CA SER A 501 -6.21 46.32 -31.98
C SER A 501 -6.30 44.86 -31.46
N ILE A 502 -7.28 44.56 -30.61
CA ILE A 502 -7.59 43.17 -30.21
C ILE A 502 -7.98 42.34 -31.44
N PHE A 503 -8.85 42.83 -32.31
CA PHE A 503 -9.23 42.11 -33.52
C PHE A 503 -8.07 41.94 -34.49
N LYS A 504 -7.20 42.94 -34.65
CA LYS A 504 -5.98 42.82 -35.45
C LYS A 504 -5.05 41.75 -34.91
N SER A 505 -4.94 41.59 -33.59
CA SER A 505 -4.10 40.53 -33.00
C SER A 505 -4.54 39.11 -33.36
N LEU A 506 -5.79 38.91 -33.80
CA LEU A 506 -6.27 37.60 -34.28
C LEU A 506 -5.55 37.12 -35.55
N GLU A 507 -4.86 38.00 -36.29
CA GLU A 507 -3.99 37.61 -37.41
C GLU A 507 -2.89 36.63 -36.98
N LEU A 508 -2.50 36.64 -35.70
CA LEU A 508 -1.52 35.71 -35.14
C LEU A 508 -2.06 34.28 -35.01
N PHE A 509 -3.37 34.06 -35.21
CA PHE A 509 -4.04 32.77 -35.00
C PHE A 509 -4.51 32.10 -36.30
N LEU A 510 -4.05 32.56 -37.46
CA LEU A 510 -4.47 32.03 -38.76
C LEU A 510 -3.85 30.68 -39.13
N SER A 511 -2.79 30.25 -38.44
CA SER A 511 -2.10 28.97 -38.71
C SER A 511 -3.01 27.75 -38.48
N ASP A 512 -3.01 26.83 -39.43
CA ASP A 512 -3.74 25.55 -39.38
C ASP A 512 -3.07 24.49 -38.49
N GLU A 513 -1.88 24.79 -37.95
CA GLU A 513 -1.23 23.95 -36.93
C GLU A 513 -1.99 23.94 -35.59
N GLY A 514 -2.78 24.99 -35.34
CA GLY A 514 -3.57 25.18 -34.13
C GLY A 514 -5.06 25.35 -34.42
N GLN A 515 -5.84 25.71 -33.40
CA GLN A 515 -7.26 25.97 -33.52
C GLN A 515 -7.69 27.08 -32.55
N VAL A 516 -8.22 28.18 -33.07
CA VAL A 516 -8.77 29.25 -32.22
C VAL A 516 -10.23 29.46 -32.53
N ILE A 517 -11.08 29.50 -31.50
CA ILE A 517 -12.51 29.77 -31.62
C ILE A 517 -12.81 31.09 -30.93
N VAL A 518 -13.30 32.08 -31.67
CA VAL A 518 -13.60 33.41 -31.13
C VAL A 518 -15.07 33.73 -31.30
N GLY A 519 -15.76 33.98 -30.19
CA GLY A 519 -17.12 34.51 -30.20
C GLY A 519 -17.11 36.03 -30.17
N THR A 520 -17.61 36.70 -31.20
CA THR A 520 -17.70 38.16 -31.27
C THR A 520 -19.09 38.63 -31.68
N GLU A 521 -19.49 39.80 -31.17
CA GLU A 521 -20.72 40.48 -31.59
C GLU A 521 -20.51 41.46 -32.75
N ARG A 522 -19.26 41.74 -33.10
CA ARG A 522 -18.87 42.66 -34.18
C ARG A 522 -17.96 41.96 -35.18
N GLU A 523 -18.03 42.42 -36.42
CA GLU A 523 -17.07 42.01 -37.46
C GLU A 523 -15.65 42.40 -37.03
N THR A 524 -14.74 41.45 -37.24
CA THR A 524 -13.32 41.55 -36.88
C THR A 524 -12.48 42.07 -38.04
N GLY A 525 -12.99 42.01 -39.27
CA GLY A 525 -12.24 42.27 -40.49
C GLY A 525 -11.42 41.08 -40.98
N LEU A 526 -11.48 39.94 -40.26
CA LEU A 526 -10.76 38.70 -40.59
C LEU A 526 -11.69 37.58 -41.06
N GLU A 527 -12.98 37.83 -41.21
CA GLU A 527 -13.96 36.86 -41.70
C GLU A 527 -13.56 36.27 -43.06
N GLY A 528 -12.88 37.05 -43.91
CA GLY A 528 -12.38 36.57 -45.21
C GLY A 528 -11.07 35.78 -45.14
N LYS A 529 -10.35 35.81 -44.01
CA LYS A 529 -9.10 35.04 -43.78
C LYS A 529 -9.29 33.87 -42.82
N ALA A 530 -10.37 33.89 -42.04
CA ALA A 530 -10.68 32.83 -41.08
C ALA A 530 -11.00 31.52 -41.79
N SER A 531 -10.57 30.40 -41.20
CA SER A 531 -10.85 29.06 -41.71
C SER A 531 -12.35 28.75 -41.73
N ASN A 532 -13.09 29.29 -40.78
CA ASN A 532 -14.54 29.10 -40.69
C ASN A 532 -15.21 30.30 -40.03
N VAL A 533 -16.40 30.67 -40.53
CA VAL A 533 -17.24 31.75 -39.98
C VAL A 533 -18.66 31.25 -39.77
N ILE A 534 -19.06 31.14 -38.50
CA ILE A 534 -20.40 30.73 -38.08
C ILE A 534 -21.21 31.98 -37.75
N LYS A 535 -22.26 32.26 -38.53
CA LYS A 535 -23.13 33.43 -38.32
C LYS A 535 -24.39 33.04 -37.56
N LEU A 536 -24.60 33.68 -36.40
CA LEU A 536 -25.81 33.54 -35.57
C LEU A 536 -26.66 34.81 -35.69
N THR A 537 -27.76 34.72 -36.42
CA THR A 537 -28.60 35.88 -36.77
C THR A 537 -29.87 35.97 -35.93
N GLU A 538 -30.44 34.84 -35.50
CA GLU A 538 -31.72 34.80 -34.79
C GLU A 538 -31.56 35.02 -33.28
N LYS A 539 -32.22 36.07 -32.77
CA LYS A 539 -32.26 36.35 -31.33
C LYS A 539 -33.16 35.34 -30.61
N ARG A 540 -32.66 34.80 -29.50
CA ARG A 540 -33.32 33.83 -28.61
C ARG A 540 -33.75 32.53 -29.30
N ARG A 541 -33.23 32.23 -30.49
CA ARG A 541 -33.55 31.03 -31.29
C ARG A 541 -32.33 30.55 -32.06
N CYS A 542 -31.30 30.09 -31.36
CA CYS A 542 -30.11 29.53 -32.03
C CYS A 542 -30.32 28.09 -32.51
N LEU A 543 -31.22 27.33 -31.87
CA LEU A 543 -31.56 25.97 -32.28
C LEU A 543 -32.60 26.00 -33.41
N ASN A 544 -32.44 25.10 -34.38
CA ASN A 544 -33.31 24.98 -35.54
C ASN A 544 -33.80 23.54 -35.74
N THR A 545 -34.74 23.35 -36.67
CA THR A 545 -35.33 22.04 -36.97
C THR A 545 -34.63 21.31 -38.12
N ILE A 546 -33.65 21.94 -38.79
CA ILE A 546 -33.09 21.49 -40.07
C ILE A 546 -32.48 20.09 -39.95
N ASN A 547 -31.61 19.89 -38.96
CA ASN A 547 -30.90 18.63 -38.75
C ASN A 547 -31.41 17.85 -37.52
N TYR A 548 -32.54 18.25 -36.93
CA TYR A 548 -33.00 17.69 -35.66
C TYR A 548 -33.20 16.17 -35.72
N SER A 549 -33.92 15.65 -36.72
CA SER A 549 -34.14 14.21 -36.86
C SER A 549 -32.83 13.43 -36.99
N LYS A 550 -31.89 13.92 -37.82
CA LYS A 550 -30.58 13.30 -38.00
C LYS A 550 -29.75 13.30 -36.72
N HIS A 551 -29.77 14.39 -35.96
CA HIS A 551 -29.06 14.48 -34.69
C HIS A 551 -29.68 13.59 -33.61
N LEU A 552 -31.00 13.43 -33.63
CA LEU A 552 -31.70 12.53 -32.73
C LEU A 552 -31.38 11.06 -33.04
N GLU A 553 -31.40 10.67 -34.33
CA GLU A 553 -30.99 9.34 -34.78
C GLU A 553 -29.56 9.00 -34.35
N LEU A 554 -28.62 9.94 -34.53
CA LEU A 554 -27.23 9.79 -34.07
C LEU A 554 -27.14 9.62 -32.55
N LEU A 555 -27.90 10.40 -31.78
CA LEU A 555 -27.94 10.26 -30.32
C LEU A 555 -28.48 8.89 -29.92
N GLU A 556 -29.54 8.41 -30.56
CA GLU A 556 -30.13 7.08 -30.29
C GLU A 556 -29.16 5.95 -30.66
N GLU A 557 -28.42 6.08 -31.76
CA GLU A 557 -27.37 5.14 -32.15
C GLU A 557 -26.28 5.02 -31.07
N LEU A 558 -25.74 6.16 -30.63
CA LEU A 558 -24.74 6.22 -29.56
C LEU A 558 -25.28 5.63 -28.24
N GLN A 559 -26.53 5.91 -27.91
CA GLN A 559 -27.18 5.34 -26.72
C GLN A 559 -27.33 3.83 -26.79
N LYS A 560 -27.71 3.26 -27.95
CA LYS A 560 -27.78 1.81 -28.14
C LYS A 560 -26.42 1.16 -27.92
N THR A 561 -25.36 1.71 -28.51
CA THR A 561 -23.98 1.24 -28.33
C THR A 561 -23.57 1.25 -26.85
N ALA A 562 -23.91 2.32 -26.12
CA ALA A 562 -23.57 2.42 -24.71
C ALA A 562 -24.33 1.43 -23.83
N ILE A 563 -25.62 1.18 -24.10
CA ILE A 563 -26.42 0.15 -23.41
C ILE A 563 -25.80 -1.24 -23.60
N SER A 564 -25.37 -1.57 -24.84
CA SER A 564 -24.69 -2.83 -25.13
C SER A 564 -23.37 -2.97 -24.35
N TRP A 565 -22.59 -1.89 -24.22
CA TRP A 565 -21.35 -1.86 -23.44
C TRP A 565 -21.61 -2.07 -21.94
N VAL A 566 -22.63 -1.42 -21.37
CA VAL A 566 -23.02 -1.60 -19.97
C VAL A 566 -23.44 -3.05 -19.69
N ALA A 567 -24.24 -3.64 -20.58
CA ALA A 567 -24.68 -5.03 -20.46
C ALA A 567 -23.50 -6.02 -20.51
N PHE A 568 -22.53 -5.79 -21.39
CA PHE A 568 -21.31 -6.60 -21.47
C PHE A 568 -20.48 -6.52 -20.18
N ASN A 569 -20.23 -5.32 -19.66
CA ASN A 569 -19.44 -5.13 -18.45
C ASN A 569 -20.13 -5.64 -17.17
N HIS A 570 -21.46 -5.59 -17.10
CA HIS A 570 -22.21 -6.21 -16.01
C HIS A 570 -22.06 -7.75 -16.01
N LYS A 571 -22.10 -8.39 -17.18
CA LYS A 571 -21.86 -9.84 -17.28
C LYS A 571 -20.44 -10.21 -16.85
N ALA A 572 -19.44 -9.48 -17.34
CA ALA A 572 -18.03 -9.72 -17.01
C ALA A 572 -17.71 -9.51 -15.52
N LYS A 573 -18.46 -8.65 -14.81
CA LYS A 573 -18.35 -8.47 -13.35
C LYS A 573 -19.04 -9.56 -12.53
N ASN A 574 -20.06 -10.21 -13.07
CA ASN A 574 -20.79 -11.29 -12.38
C ASN A 574 -20.17 -12.68 -12.61
N GLU A 575 -19.26 -12.80 -13.58
CA GLU A 575 -18.49 -14.02 -13.88
C GLU A 575 -17.10 -14.05 -13.18
N LYS A 576 -16.76 -13.01 -12.41
CA LYS A 576 -15.60 -12.94 -11.53
C LYS A 576 -16.05 -12.96 -10.08
#